data_AF-A0A4S5BMU9-F1
#
_entry.id   AF-A0A4S5BMU9-F1
#
_cell.length_a   1.000
_cell.length_b   1.000
_cell.length_c   1.000
_cell.angle_alpha   90.00
_cell.angle_beta   90.00
_cell.angle_gamma   90.00
#
_symmetry.space_group_name_H-M   'P 1'
#
loop_
_entity.id
_entity.type
_entity.pdbx_description
1 polymer ?
#
loop_
_entity_poly.entity_id
_entity_poly.type
_entity_poly.pdbx_seq_one_letter_code
_entity_poly.pdbx_strand_id
1 'polypeptide(L)'
;MNDFSNNFCCYLSGALDSGYFCCKELVDWADRKILQCEVPKIWLVNLSLVKCTGCFYSLEEEGDSDLRASLNKECLNGCSDEGYEGFLFLKYLEGRVDEAGVLSSYGEKTTFDDVAWSDLLPEMKRQGPLAENFLKFMRRDDLYEVAPEIFNA
;
A
#
# COMPACT_ATOMS: atom_id res chain seq x y z
N MET A 1 4.48 -11.49 18.87
CA MET A 1 3.21 -11.73 18.14
C MET A 1 3.08 -10.54 17.20
N ASN A 2 2.98 -10.82 15.90
CA ASN A 2 3.43 -9.99 14.77
C ASN A 2 2.99 -8.51 14.82
N ASP A 3 3.96 -7.59 14.95
CA ASP A 3 3.77 -6.17 14.59
C ASP A 3 3.27 -6.04 13.14
N PHE A 4 3.60 -7.04 12.31
CA PHE A 4 3.18 -7.09 10.92
C PHE A 4 1.67 -7.21 10.71
N SER A 5 0.98 -8.07 11.47
CA SER A 5 -0.49 -8.19 11.36
C SER A 5 -1.18 -6.92 11.86
N ASN A 6 -0.64 -6.30 12.91
CA ASN A 6 -1.18 -5.07 13.49
C ASN A 6 -0.98 -3.85 12.58
N ASN A 7 0.12 -3.81 11.84
CA ASN A 7 0.46 -2.69 10.95
C ASN A 7 0.22 -3.00 9.47
N PHE A 8 -0.31 -4.18 9.13
CA PHE A 8 -0.46 -4.64 7.74
C PHE A 8 -1.17 -3.60 6.88
N CYS A 9 -2.30 -3.09 7.36
CA CYS A 9 -3.07 -2.10 6.60
C CYS A 9 -2.38 -0.74 6.51
N CYS A 10 -1.52 -0.38 7.47
CA CYS A 10 -0.70 0.84 7.37
C CYS A 10 0.32 0.74 6.24
N TYR A 11 1.03 -0.39 6.15
CA TYR A 11 1.94 -0.63 5.03
C TYR A 11 1.20 -0.77 3.69
N LEU A 12 0.01 -1.38 3.69
CA LEU A 12 -0.82 -1.46 2.48
C LEU A 12 -1.25 -0.06 2.02
N SER A 13 -1.66 0.83 2.93
CA SER A 13 -1.96 2.23 2.64
C SER A 13 -0.75 2.93 2.01
N GLY A 14 0.43 2.84 2.63
CA GLY A 14 1.66 3.42 2.09
C GLY A 14 2.06 2.86 0.71
N ALA A 15 1.83 1.57 0.46
CA ALA A 15 2.11 0.94 -0.84
C ALA A 15 1.15 1.41 -1.94
N LEU A 16 -0.13 1.61 -1.60
CA LEU A 16 -1.13 2.13 -2.52
C LEU A 16 -0.89 3.60 -2.85
N ASP A 17 -0.64 4.42 -1.82
CA ASP A 17 -0.42 5.86 -1.97
C ASP A 17 0.87 6.19 -2.73
N SER A 18 1.91 5.38 -2.56
CA SER A 18 3.14 5.50 -3.37
C SER A 18 2.95 5.03 -4.82
N GLY A 19 1.80 4.41 -5.13
CA GLY A 19 1.54 3.77 -6.42
C GLY A 19 2.58 2.69 -6.74
N TYR A 20 2.93 1.87 -5.75
CA TYR A 20 3.94 0.80 -5.92
C TYR A 20 3.43 -0.33 -6.81
N PHE A 21 2.21 -0.79 -6.55
CA PHE A 21 1.54 -1.80 -7.37
C PHE A 21 1.00 -1.17 -8.66
N CYS A 22 0.66 -1.98 -9.67
CA CYS A 22 -0.31 -1.58 -10.70
C CYS A 22 -1.69 -2.19 -10.43
N CYS A 23 -2.77 -1.61 -10.97
CA CYS A 23 -4.14 -2.07 -10.65
C CYS A 23 -4.30 -3.58 -10.83
N LYS A 24 -3.72 -4.12 -11.91
CA LYS A 24 -3.78 -5.54 -12.22
C LYS A 24 -3.12 -6.40 -11.14
N GLU A 25 -1.91 -6.03 -10.69
CA GLU A 25 -1.22 -6.77 -9.62
C GLU A 25 -2.03 -6.80 -8.34
N LEU A 26 -2.65 -5.67 -8.00
CA LEU A 26 -3.47 -5.50 -6.79
C LEU A 26 -4.74 -6.35 -6.86
N VAL A 27 -5.50 -6.24 -7.96
CA VAL A 27 -6.75 -6.99 -8.17
C VAL A 27 -6.46 -8.49 -8.21
N ASP A 28 -5.47 -8.91 -9.00
CA ASP A 28 -5.07 -10.32 -9.10
C ASP A 28 -4.66 -10.89 -7.73
N TRP A 29 -4.01 -10.07 -6.88
CA TRP A 29 -3.66 -10.46 -5.52
C TRP A 29 -4.89 -10.56 -4.62
N ALA A 30 -5.77 -9.56 -4.65
CA ALA A 30 -6.99 -9.54 -3.84
C ALA A 30 -7.91 -10.71 -4.17
N ASP A 31 -8.16 -10.97 -5.46
CA ASP A 31 -8.99 -12.10 -5.92
C ASP A 31 -8.48 -13.45 -5.41
N ARG A 32 -7.16 -13.68 -5.46
CA ARG A 32 -6.56 -14.91 -4.93
C ARG A 32 -6.80 -15.06 -3.44
N LYS A 33 -6.72 -13.96 -2.66
CA LYS A 33 -6.92 -14.02 -1.21
C LYS A 33 -8.39 -14.15 -0.83
N ILE A 34 -9.31 -13.50 -1.55
CA ILE A 34 -10.76 -13.64 -1.34
C ILE A 34 -11.21 -15.10 -1.46
N LEU A 35 -10.71 -15.83 -2.47
CA LEU A 35 -11.05 -17.25 -2.67
C LEU A 35 -10.56 -18.17 -1.54
N GLN A 36 -9.64 -17.68 -0.69
CA GLN A 36 -9.14 -18.40 0.48
C GLN A 36 -9.93 -18.04 1.75
N CYS A 37 -10.70 -16.95 1.75
CA CYS A 37 -11.44 -16.45 2.91
C CYS A 37 -12.74 -17.23 3.16
N GLU A 38 -13.10 -17.40 4.43
CA GLU A 38 -14.45 -17.84 4.80
C GLU A 38 -15.46 -16.68 4.68
N VAL A 39 -15.08 -15.50 5.20
CA VAL A 39 -15.84 -14.25 5.11
C VAL A 39 -14.85 -13.10 4.90
N PRO A 40 -14.65 -12.62 3.66
CA PRO A 40 -13.63 -11.61 3.39
C PRO A 40 -13.98 -10.25 4.00
N LYS A 41 -12.97 -9.54 4.51
CA LYS A 41 -13.07 -8.14 4.95
C LYS A 41 -13.44 -7.21 3.80
N ILE A 42 -14.13 -6.13 4.12
CA ILE A 42 -14.67 -5.19 3.13
C ILE A 42 -13.54 -4.53 2.33
N TRP A 43 -12.45 -4.10 2.98
CA TRP A 43 -11.35 -3.46 2.27
C TRP A 43 -10.71 -4.41 1.23
N LEU A 44 -10.65 -5.72 1.50
CA LEU A 44 -10.10 -6.70 0.56
C LEU A 44 -11.00 -6.87 -0.66
N VAL A 45 -12.32 -6.89 -0.45
CA VAL A 45 -13.31 -6.88 -1.54
C VAL A 45 -13.20 -5.60 -2.37
N ASN A 46 -13.04 -4.45 -1.72
CA ASN A 46 -12.89 -3.18 -2.44
C ASN A 46 -11.63 -3.16 -3.31
N LEU A 47 -10.53 -3.79 -2.90
CA LEU A 47 -9.33 -3.92 -3.72
C LEU A 47 -9.55 -4.75 -5.00
N SER A 48 -10.38 -5.79 -4.97
CA SER A 48 -10.68 -6.57 -6.18
C SER A 48 -11.60 -5.85 -7.16
N LEU A 49 -12.30 -4.80 -6.69
CA LEU A 49 -13.18 -3.98 -7.51
C LEU A 49 -12.47 -2.76 -8.13
N VAL A 50 -11.21 -2.51 -7.77
CA VAL A 50 -10.43 -1.38 -8.32
C VAL A 50 -10.37 -1.46 -9.84
N LYS A 51 -10.93 -0.44 -10.50
CA LYS A 51 -10.81 -0.26 -11.95
C LYS A 51 -9.66 0.69 -12.24
N CYS A 52 -8.90 0.38 -13.28
CA CYS A 52 -7.82 1.25 -13.74
C CYS A 52 -8.40 2.37 -14.60
N THR A 53 -8.48 3.59 -14.08
CA THR A 53 -8.89 4.80 -14.82
C THR A 53 -7.75 5.79 -14.87
N GLY A 54 -7.08 5.88 -16.03
CA GLY A 54 -5.84 6.66 -16.13
C GLY A 54 -4.70 6.04 -15.32
N CYS A 55 -3.46 6.49 -15.51
CA CYS A 55 -2.27 5.90 -14.89
C CYS A 55 -2.16 6.05 -13.36
N PHE A 56 -3.27 6.30 -12.67
CA PHE A 56 -3.34 6.56 -11.24
C PHE A 56 -4.36 5.63 -10.59
N TYR A 57 -4.02 5.12 -9.41
CA TYR A 57 -5.04 4.71 -8.47
C TYR A 57 -5.75 5.97 -8.02
N SER A 58 -7.02 6.12 -8.35
CA SER A 58 -7.81 7.03 -7.57
C SER A 58 -8.47 6.24 -6.45
N LEU A 59 -7.83 6.25 -5.28
CA LEU A 59 -8.49 5.90 -4.02
C LEU A 59 -9.54 6.96 -3.62
N GLU A 60 -9.52 8.12 -4.28
CA GLU A 60 -10.26 9.31 -3.87
C GLU A 60 -11.25 9.85 -4.92
N GLU A 61 -11.18 9.45 -6.19
CA GLU A 61 -12.07 9.98 -7.23
C GLU A 61 -13.16 9.00 -7.63
N GLU A 62 -14.34 9.36 -7.12
CA GLU A 62 -15.66 9.19 -7.73
C GLU A 62 -16.18 7.77 -7.88
N GLY A 63 -16.76 7.29 -6.78
CA GLY A 63 -18.07 6.61 -6.86
C GLY A 63 -18.18 5.21 -6.27
N ASP A 64 -17.10 4.64 -5.71
CA ASP A 64 -17.15 3.27 -5.20
C ASP A 64 -16.61 3.17 -3.77
N SER A 65 -17.52 2.87 -2.84
CA SER A 65 -17.27 2.37 -1.47
C SER A 65 -15.91 2.68 -0.83
N ASP A 66 -15.66 3.95 -0.49
CA ASP A 66 -14.59 4.49 0.36
C ASP A 66 -13.56 3.45 0.89
N LEU A 67 -12.69 2.95 0.00
CA LEU A 67 -11.68 1.93 0.31
C LEU A 67 -10.75 2.46 1.41
N ARG A 68 -10.48 3.77 1.37
CA ARG A 68 -9.72 4.48 2.40
C ARG A 68 -10.44 4.48 3.73
N ALA A 69 -11.73 4.84 3.81
CA ALA A 69 -12.48 4.70 5.06
C ALA A 69 -12.60 3.25 5.52
N SER A 70 -12.66 2.27 4.61
CA SER A 70 -12.72 0.85 4.96
C SER A 70 -11.40 0.37 5.58
N LEU A 71 -10.26 0.73 4.97
CA LEU A 71 -8.94 0.50 5.54
C LEU A 71 -8.79 1.19 6.90
N ASN A 72 -9.22 2.46 7.01
CA ASN A 72 -9.18 3.22 8.25
C ASN A 72 -10.06 2.60 9.35
N LYS A 73 -11.29 2.18 9.02
CA LYS A 73 -12.26 1.66 9.98
C LYS A 73 -11.88 0.28 10.50
N GLU A 74 -11.40 -0.60 9.63
CA GLU A 74 -11.14 -2.00 10.01
C GLU A 74 -9.74 -2.24 10.55
N CYS A 75 -8.82 -1.30 10.34
CA CYS A 75 -7.44 -1.50 10.75
C CYS A 75 -6.96 -0.52 11.83
N LEU A 76 -7.61 0.65 12.04
CA LEU A 76 -6.87 1.80 12.59
C LEU A 76 -7.66 2.65 13.58
N ASN A 77 -7.27 2.58 14.86
CA ASN A 77 -7.19 3.80 15.65
C ASN A 77 -5.88 4.52 15.25
N GLY A 78 -5.93 5.38 14.22
CA GLY A 78 -4.86 6.35 13.92
C GLY A 78 -3.63 5.81 13.18
N CYS A 79 -3.78 5.46 11.91
CA CYS A 79 -2.64 5.13 11.04
C CYS A 79 -1.94 6.37 10.50
N SER A 80 -0.63 6.40 10.57
CA SER A 80 0.20 7.11 9.60
C SER A 80 0.53 6.15 8.45
N ASP A 81 0.63 6.64 7.20
CA ASP A 81 1.00 5.85 6.01
C ASP A 81 2.42 5.23 6.15
N GLU A 82 2.54 4.20 6.98
CA GLU A 82 3.82 3.56 7.31
C GLU A 82 4.45 2.98 6.05
N GLY A 83 5.72 3.29 5.82
CA GLY A 83 6.46 2.73 4.69
C GLY A 83 6.28 3.47 3.38
N TYR A 84 5.48 4.54 3.30
CA TYR A 84 5.27 5.31 2.06
C TYR A 84 6.59 5.72 1.40
N GLU A 85 7.50 6.35 2.15
CA GLU A 85 8.84 6.70 1.65
C GLU A 85 9.65 5.44 1.27
N GLY A 86 9.49 4.36 2.03
CA GLY A 86 10.09 3.07 1.70
C GLY A 86 9.64 2.54 0.34
N PHE A 87 8.36 2.63 0.00
CA PHE A 87 7.83 2.20 -1.29
C PHE A 87 8.25 3.11 -2.44
N LEU A 88 8.30 4.44 -2.23
CA LEU A 88 8.89 5.36 -3.21
C LEU A 88 10.35 4.98 -3.51
N PHE A 89 11.12 4.65 -2.48
CA PHE A 89 12.50 4.22 -2.63
C PHE A 89 12.62 2.94 -3.45
N LEU A 90 11.75 1.94 -3.21
CA LEU A 90 11.75 0.71 -3.98
C LEU A 90 11.38 0.95 -5.45
N LYS A 91 10.38 1.80 -5.74
CA LYS A 91 10.07 2.18 -7.13
C LYS A 91 11.27 2.78 -7.84
N TYR A 92 12.01 3.65 -7.15
CA TYR A 92 13.23 4.27 -7.67
C TYR A 92 14.33 3.23 -7.95
N LEU A 93 14.61 2.34 -6.99
CA LEU A 93 15.61 1.27 -7.16
C LEU A 93 15.25 0.29 -8.29
N GLU A 94 13.96 0.03 -8.48
CA GLU A 94 13.45 -0.83 -9.55
C GLU A 94 13.36 -0.12 -10.91
N GLY A 95 13.69 1.18 -10.98
CA GLY A 95 13.63 1.97 -12.22
C GLY A 95 12.22 2.25 -12.72
N ARG A 96 11.19 2.12 -11.86
CA ARG A 96 9.79 2.43 -12.18
C ARG A 96 9.52 3.94 -12.20
N VAL A 97 10.34 4.70 -11.48
CA VAL A 97 10.27 6.15 -11.36
C VAL A 97 11.68 6.70 -11.24
N ASP A 98 11.93 7.88 -11.78
CA ASP A 98 13.20 8.60 -11.60
C ASP A 98 13.15 9.53 -10.38
N GLU A 99 14.26 10.20 -10.09
CA GLU A 99 14.36 11.14 -8.96
C GLU A 99 13.29 12.24 -9.01
N ALA A 100 13.06 12.82 -10.19
CA ALA A 100 12.05 13.86 -10.38
C ALA A 100 10.63 13.35 -10.10
N GLY A 101 10.31 12.14 -10.57
CA GLY A 101 9.03 11.51 -10.30
C GLY A 101 8.82 11.19 -8.82
N VAL A 102 9.86 10.76 -8.10
CA VAL A 102 9.77 10.56 -6.64
C VAL A 102 9.44 11.88 -5.92
N LEU A 103 10.17 12.95 -6.24
CA LEU A 103 9.94 14.26 -5.63
C LEU A 103 8.55 14.81 -5.96
N SER A 104 8.07 14.62 -7.19
CA SER A 104 6.70 14.98 -7.59
C SER A 104 5.67 14.23 -6.74
N SER A 105 5.77 12.90 -6.64
CA SER A 105 4.83 12.10 -5.85
C SER A 105 4.86 12.47 -4.37
N TYR A 106 6.05 12.74 -3.80
CA TYR A 106 6.19 13.16 -2.41
C TYR A 106 5.57 14.54 -2.17
N GLY A 107 5.78 15.49 -3.08
CA GLY A 107 5.22 16.85 -2.99
C GLY A 107 3.70 16.89 -3.22
N GLU A 108 3.15 16.00 -4.06
CA GLU A 108 1.70 15.87 -4.22
C GLU A 108 1.02 15.35 -2.94
N LYS A 109 1.70 14.45 -2.23
CA LYS A 109 1.17 13.80 -1.02
C LYS A 109 1.39 14.62 0.24
N THR A 110 2.50 15.35 0.33
CA THR A 110 2.86 16.14 1.51
C THR A 110 2.60 17.61 1.28
N THR A 111 2.34 18.39 2.34
CA THR A 111 2.23 19.86 2.22
C THR A 111 3.61 20.53 2.11
N PHE A 112 4.67 19.76 1.88
CA PHE A 112 6.04 20.27 1.80
C PHE A 112 6.38 20.58 0.35
N ASP A 113 6.30 21.87 0.02
CA ASP A 113 6.87 22.38 -1.22
C ASP A 113 8.42 22.34 -1.13
N ASP A 114 9.09 22.03 -2.25
CA ASP A 114 10.54 22.13 -2.44
C ASP A 114 11.43 21.16 -1.59
N VAL A 115 10.97 19.93 -1.34
CA VAL A 115 11.82 18.91 -0.70
C VAL A 115 13.00 18.52 -1.60
N ALA A 116 14.22 18.68 -1.09
CA ALA A 116 15.42 18.25 -1.81
C ALA A 116 15.63 16.73 -1.69
N TRP A 117 16.14 16.12 -2.76
CA TRP A 117 16.49 14.69 -2.76
C TRP A 117 17.44 14.30 -1.62
N SER A 118 18.40 15.18 -1.29
CA SER A 118 19.33 14.96 -0.18
C SER A 118 18.66 14.83 1.18
N ASP A 119 17.49 15.43 1.35
CA ASP A 119 16.74 15.44 2.61
C ASP A 119 15.77 14.25 2.69
N LEU A 120 15.19 13.85 1.56
CA LEU A 120 14.26 12.72 1.46
C LEU A 120 14.99 11.36 1.42
N LEU A 121 16.13 11.27 0.74
CA LEU A 121 16.86 10.02 0.51
C LEU A 121 17.24 9.25 1.80
N PRO A 122 17.71 9.89 2.88
CA PRO A 122 18.02 9.18 4.12
C PRO A 122 16.82 8.45 4.71
N GLU A 123 15.65 9.10 4.69
CA GLU A 123 14.41 8.53 5.24
C GLU A 123 13.87 7.40 4.37
N MET A 124 13.88 7.59 3.04
CA MET A 124 13.60 6.55 2.06
C MET A 124 14.46 5.30 2.26
N LYS A 125 15.77 5.47 2.46
CA LYS A 125 16.69 4.35 2.75
C LYS A 125 16.39 3.68 4.09
N ARG A 126 15.99 4.46 5.11
CA ARG A 126 15.62 3.94 6.43
C ARG A 126 14.37 3.06 6.35
N GLN A 127 13.37 3.47 5.58
CA GLN A 127 12.10 2.76 5.44
C GLN A 127 12.12 1.64 4.38
N GLY A 128 13.02 1.69 3.40
CA GLY A 128 13.10 0.69 2.32
C GLY A 128 13.06 -0.78 2.79
N PRO A 129 13.85 -1.19 3.79
CA PRO A 129 13.81 -2.56 4.32
C PRO A 129 12.45 -2.97 4.91
N LEU A 130 11.69 -2.02 5.47
CA LEU A 130 10.34 -2.29 6.01
C LEU A 130 9.36 -2.57 4.86
N ALA A 131 9.41 -1.75 3.81
CA ALA A 131 8.64 -1.96 2.58
C ALA A 131 8.99 -3.32 1.92
N GLU A 132 10.28 -3.68 1.85
CA GLU A 132 10.68 -5.00 1.33
C GLU A 132 10.10 -6.16 2.16
N ASN A 133 10.12 -6.03 3.49
CA ASN A 133 9.58 -7.05 4.37
C ASN A 133 8.06 -7.19 4.18
N PHE A 134 7.35 -6.08 3.98
CA PHE A 134 5.93 -6.09 3.59
C PHE A 134 5.69 -6.84 2.29
N LEU A 135 6.46 -6.53 1.25
CA LEU A 135 6.30 -7.20 -0.04
C LEU A 135 6.60 -8.69 0.04
N LYS A 136 7.63 -9.09 0.80
CA LYS A 136 7.95 -10.50 1.06
C LYS A 136 6.80 -11.20 1.76
N PHE A 137 6.18 -10.55 2.74
CA PHE A 137 5.03 -11.09 3.46
C PHE A 137 3.80 -11.23 2.57
N MET A 138 3.44 -10.19 1.79
CA MET A 138 2.32 -10.20 0.84
C MET A 138 2.42 -11.29 -0.22
N ARG A 139 3.64 -11.61 -0.66
CA ARG A 139 3.94 -12.60 -1.71
C ARG A 139 3.96 -14.04 -1.20
N ARG A 140 3.70 -14.27 0.10
CA ARG A 140 3.59 -15.62 0.64
C ARG A 140 2.33 -16.32 0.14
N ASP A 141 2.50 -17.54 -0.34
CA ASP A 141 1.38 -18.40 -0.76
C ASP A 141 0.52 -18.81 0.44
N ASP A 142 1.17 -19.10 1.58
CA ASP A 142 0.55 -19.52 2.85
C ASP A 142 0.04 -18.35 3.71
N LEU A 143 0.05 -17.11 3.19
CA LEU A 143 -0.27 -15.91 3.97
C LEU A 143 -1.63 -15.99 4.70
N TYR A 144 -2.64 -16.57 4.05
CA TYR A 144 -3.96 -16.75 4.66
C TYR A 144 -3.93 -17.74 5.83
N GLU A 145 -3.17 -18.84 5.71
CA GLU A 145 -3.06 -19.84 6.77
C GLU A 145 -2.33 -19.31 8.01
N VAL A 146 -1.33 -18.45 7.81
CA VAL A 146 -0.50 -17.92 8.89
C VAL A 146 -1.04 -16.64 9.55
N ALA A 147 -1.93 -15.92 8.86
CA ALA A 147 -2.51 -14.65 9.35
C ALA A 147 -3.96 -14.45 8.85
N PRO A 148 -4.90 -15.37 9.14
CA PRO A 148 -6.28 -15.28 8.67
C PRO A 148 -7.03 -14.05 9.21
N GLU A 149 -6.62 -13.53 10.36
CA GLU A 149 -7.20 -12.34 11.01
C GLU A 149 -7.02 -11.04 10.18
N ILE A 150 -6.06 -11.03 9.26
CA ILE A 150 -5.89 -9.93 8.32
C ILE A 150 -7.06 -9.90 7.35
N PHE A 151 -7.56 -11.06 6.90
CA PHE A 151 -8.46 -11.18 5.76
C PHE A 151 -9.92 -11.46 6.12
N ASN A 152 -10.19 -12.10 7.26
CA ASN A 152 -11.54 -12.45 7.68
C ASN A 152 -12.15 -11.42 8.66
N ALA A 153 -13.45 -11.21 8.53
CA ALA A 153 -14.26 -10.33 9.39
C ALA A 153 -14.63 -10.95 10.75
#